data_AF-T0ZEG8-F1
#
_entry.id   AF-T0ZEG8-F1
#
_cell.length_a   1.000
_cell.length_b   1.000
_cell.length_c   1.000
_cell.angle_alpha   90.00
_cell.angle_beta   90.00
_cell.angle_gamma   90.00
#
_symmetry.space_group_name_H-M   'P 1'
#
loop_
_entity.id
_entity.type
_entity.pdbx_description
1 polymer ?
#
loop_
_entity_poly.entity_id
_entity_poly.type
_entity_poly.pdbx_seq_one_letter_code
_entity_poly.pdbx_strand_id
1 'polypeptide(L)'
;MEPRLVPEIEIVPWRKTQVMVATVHPSGSRPHHIKADGPERGTYVRLGSTNRQADAALIAELGRRTSTGTFDEQPIPDLDCEAIDFAAASQCFAEQRSLRRQDLEALGLVSRHQGRTVPTVGGLLLFGRERLSRYPDAWIQAGRFAGTDRTELVDRADLTDYPVTALEQAVSFVERNTRLGMSIGRLQRRDVPAVPPAALREALVNALVHADYAQRGAPIRVAIFDDRVEV
;
A
#
# COMPACT_ATOMS: atom_id res chain seq x y z
N MET A 1 -2.76 4.75 32.43
CA MET A 1 -2.84 4.55 30.97
C MET A 1 -3.38 3.17 30.69
N GLU A 2 -4.13 3.04 29.61
CA GLU A 2 -4.67 1.77 29.10
C GLU A 2 -4.48 1.72 27.58
N PRO A 3 -4.01 0.62 26.98
CA PRO A 3 -3.38 -0.54 27.63
C PRO A 3 -2.17 -0.14 28.50
N ARG A 4 -1.76 -1.01 29.43
CA ARG A 4 -0.67 -0.68 30.36
C ARG A 4 0.65 -0.52 29.60
N LEU A 5 1.37 0.56 29.87
CA LEU A 5 2.70 0.82 29.32
C LEU A 5 3.74 0.62 30.42
N VAL A 6 4.81 -0.11 30.12
CA VAL A 6 5.91 -0.39 31.06
C VAL A 6 7.16 0.32 30.54
N PRO A 7 7.51 1.49 31.08
CA PRO A 7 8.77 2.16 30.74
C PRO A 7 9.94 1.44 31.41
N GLU A 8 11.10 1.51 30.77
CA GLU A 8 12.37 1.26 31.44
C GLU A 8 12.75 2.50 32.26
N ILE A 9 13.09 2.31 33.53
CA ILE A 9 13.38 3.41 34.45
C ILE A 9 14.78 3.21 35.02
N GLU A 10 15.62 4.23 34.84
CA GLU A 10 16.97 4.28 35.41
C GLU A 10 17.16 5.57 36.20
N ILE A 11 17.98 5.53 37.25
CA ILE A 11 18.37 6.72 38.02
C ILE A 11 19.84 7.01 37.73
N VAL A 12 20.10 8.14 37.08
CA VAL A 12 21.43 8.54 36.64
C VAL A 12 21.92 9.74 37.47
N PRO A 13 23.14 9.73 38.01
CA PRO A 13 23.71 10.90 38.66
C PRO A 13 24.00 12.00 37.64
N TRP A 14 23.57 13.23 37.94
CA TRP A 14 23.88 14.41 37.14
C TRP A 14 24.31 15.55 38.06
N ARG A 15 25.61 15.89 38.02
CA ARG A 15 26.24 16.87 38.92
C ARG A 15 26.00 16.52 40.40
N LYS A 16 25.28 17.38 41.14
CA LYS A 16 24.96 17.21 42.57
C LYS A 16 23.52 16.68 42.79
N THR A 17 22.86 16.18 41.75
CA THR A 17 21.50 15.62 41.84
C THR A 17 21.42 14.27 41.15
N GLN A 18 20.30 13.58 41.37
CA GLN A 18 19.92 12.38 40.63
C GLN A 18 18.79 12.72 39.66
N VAL A 19 18.79 12.10 38.49
CA VAL A 19 17.77 12.25 37.47
C VAL A 19 17.18 10.88 37.17
N MET A 20 15.86 10.79 37.17
CA MET A 20 15.14 9.60 36.72
C MET A 20 14.93 9.68 35.21
N VAL A 21 15.50 8.74 34.47
CA VAL A 21 15.34 8.58 33.03
C VAL A 21 14.28 7.50 32.80
N ALA A 22 13.21 7.86 32.11
CA ALA A 22 12.17 6.91 31.71
C ALA A 22 12.22 6.73 30.18
N THR A 23 12.67 5.57 29.73
CA THR A 23 12.71 5.20 28.32
C THR A 23 11.42 4.46 27.95
N VAL A 24 10.68 5.00 26.99
CA VAL A 24 9.43 4.43 26.50
C VAL A 24 9.62 3.98 25.06
N HIS A 25 9.65 2.67 24.86
CA HIS A 25 9.68 2.10 23.51
C HIS A 25 8.28 2.10 22.88
N PRO A 26 8.20 2.18 21.54
CA PRO A 26 6.93 2.05 20.83
C PRO A 26 6.25 0.69 21.13
N SER A 27 5.10 0.71 21.81
CA SER A 27 4.37 -0.49 22.23
C SER A 27 3.54 -1.14 21.11
N GLY A 28 3.40 -2.47 21.11
CA GLY A 28 2.53 -3.21 20.18
C GLY A 28 1.03 -3.17 20.52
N SER A 29 0.62 -2.38 21.52
CA SER A 29 -0.78 -2.23 21.97
C SER A 29 -1.26 -0.78 21.96
N ARG A 30 -0.69 0.04 21.06
CA ARG A 30 -1.17 1.41 20.81
C ARG A 30 -2.60 1.37 20.22
N PRO A 31 -3.36 2.48 20.28
CA PRO A 31 -3.05 3.70 21.03
C PRO A 31 -3.18 3.49 22.54
N HIS A 32 -2.18 3.99 23.29
CA HIS A 32 -2.30 4.15 24.74
C HIS A 32 -3.05 5.44 25.03
N HIS A 33 -4.00 5.37 25.96
CA HIS A 33 -4.80 6.52 26.35
C HIS A 33 -4.87 6.67 27.87
N ILE A 34 -5.24 7.88 28.31
CA ILE A 34 -5.58 8.16 29.69
C ILE A 34 -6.92 7.48 29.99
N LYS A 35 -6.91 6.53 30.94
CA LYS A 35 -8.05 5.66 31.25
C LYS A 35 -9.34 6.43 31.58
N ALA A 36 -9.21 7.55 32.29
CA ALA A 36 -10.35 8.39 32.68
C ALA A 36 -11.05 9.06 31.47
N ASP A 37 -10.29 9.30 30.39
CA ASP A 37 -10.76 10.09 29.23
C ASP A 37 -11.15 9.20 28.03
N GLY A 38 -10.89 7.90 28.11
CA GLY A 38 -11.11 6.96 27.01
C GLY A 38 -10.19 7.18 25.80
N PRO A 39 -10.28 6.35 24.75
CA PRO A 39 -9.38 6.41 23.60
C PRO A 39 -9.56 7.68 22.75
N GLU A 40 -10.79 8.18 22.60
CA GLU A 40 -11.07 9.35 21.75
C GLU A 40 -10.53 10.67 22.34
N ARG A 41 -10.61 10.84 23.66
CA ARG A 41 -10.18 12.07 24.34
C ARG A 41 -8.89 11.93 25.14
N GLY A 42 -8.47 10.70 25.41
CA GLY A 42 -7.29 10.37 26.19
C GLY A 42 -6.06 9.99 25.37
N THR A 43 -6.13 9.97 24.03
CA THR A 43 -4.97 9.66 23.17
C THR A 43 -4.22 10.94 22.78
N TYR A 44 -2.91 10.96 23.02
CA TYR A 44 -2.04 12.08 22.71
C TYR A 44 -0.82 11.61 21.92
N VAL A 45 -0.37 12.44 20.98
CA VAL A 45 0.87 12.23 20.22
C VAL A 45 1.82 13.40 20.44
N ARG A 46 3.11 13.10 20.47
CA ARG A 46 4.14 14.12 20.58
C ARG A 46 4.50 14.64 19.19
N LEU A 47 4.37 15.95 19.02
CA LEU A 47 4.77 16.69 17.82
C LEU A 47 5.81 17.73 18.25
N GLY A 48 7.07 17.45 17.92
CA GLY A 48 8.22 18.21 18.38
C GLY A 48 8.33 18.25 19.92
N SER A 49 8.25 19.45 20.49
CA SER A 49 8.33 19.66 21.95
C SER A 49 6.98 19.57 22.68
N THR A 50 5.87 19.38 21.95
CA THR A 50 4.51 19.44 22.53
C THR A 50 3.73 18.15 22.36
N ASN A 51 2.81 17.89 23.29
CA ASN A 51 1.84 16.80 23.18
C ASN A 51 0.52 17.38 22.68
N ARG A 52 -0.05 16.81 21.62
CA ARG A 52 -1.36 17.19 21.08
C ARG A 52 -2.31 16.00 21.14
N GLN A 53 -3.58 16.26 21.39
CA GLN A 53 -4.62 15.24 21.35
C GLN A 53 -4.72 14.71 19.91
N ALA A 54 -4.75 13.38 19.77
CA ALA A 54 -4.92 12.73 18.47
C ALA A 54 -6.38 12.83 18.01
N ASP A 55 -6.58 13.04 16.71
CA ASP A 55 -7.91 12.97 16.10
C ASP A 55 -8.30 11.50 15.79
N ALA A 56 -9.54 11.29 15.36
CA ALA A 56 -10.06 9.95 15.07
C ALA A 56 -9.26 9.23 13.98
N ALA A 57 -8.78 9.96 12.96
CA ALA A 57 -7.99 9.38 11.87
C ALA A 57 -6.63 8.88 12.38
N LEU A 58 -5.96 9.67 13.22
CA LEU A 58 -4.69 9.33 13.81
C LEU A 58 -4.80 8.22 14.87
N ILE A 59 -5.88 8.21 15.66
CA ILE A 59 -6.19 7.12 16.59
C ILE A 59 -6.35 5.80 15.82
N ALA A 60 -7.10 5.82 14.72
CA ALA A 60 -7.28 4.65 13.86
C ALA A 60 -5.95 4.18 13.26
N GLU A 61 -5.11 5.10 12.80
CA GLU A 61 -3.78 4.79 12.26
C GLU A 61 -2.84 4.18 13.32
N LEU A 62 -2.83 4.72 14.53
CA LEU A 62 -2.06 4.18 15.65
C LEU A 62 -2.50 2.75 15.99
N GLY A 63 -3.80 2.46 15.92
CA GLY A 63 -4.36 1.13 16.12
C GLY A 63 -4.02 0.16 15.00
N ARG A 64 -4.07 0.59 13.73
CA ARG A 64 -3.70 -0.23 12.56
C ARG A 64 -2.26 -0.71 12.61
N ARG A 65 -1.32 0.14 13.05
CA ARG A 65 0.10 -0.24 13.18
C ARG A 65 0.39 -1.26 14.29
N THR A 66 -0.60 -1.56 15.12
CA THR A 66 -0.47 -2.45 16.29
C THR A 66 -1.44 -3.63 16.28
N SER A 67 -2.45 -3.65 15.40
CA SER A 67 -3.12 -4.91 15.09
C SER A 67 -2.06 -5.86 14.55
N THR A 68 -1.99 -7.07 15.10
CA THR A 68 -1.12 -8.14 14.62
C THR A 68 -1.48 -8.45 13.16
N GLY A 69 -0.80 -7.79 12.24
CA GLY A 69 -1.04 -7.87 10.81
C GLY A 69 -0.80 -6.53 10.14
N THR A 70 -0.04 -6.54 9.06
CA THR A 70 -0.01 -5.45 8.07
C THR A 70 -1.43 -5.23 7.49
N PHE A 71 -1.70 -4.07 6.89
CA PHE A 71 -3.06 -3.74 6.41
C PHE A 71 -3.62 -4.81 5.47
N ASP A 72 -2.76 -5.36 4.62
CA ASP A 72 -3.01 -6.45 3.68
C ASP A 72 -3.25 -7.81 4.37
N GLU A 73 -2.77 -8.03 5.58
CA GLU A 73 -3.01 -9.29 6.33
C GLU A 73 -4.34 -9.28 7.11
N GLN A 74 -5.04 -8.14 7.17
CA GLN A 74 -6.28 -8.05 7.93
C GLN A 74 -7.39 -8.94 7.34
N PRO A 75 -8.09 -9.75 8.16
CA PRO A 75 -9.23 -10.54 7.69
C PRO A 75 -10.42 -9.64 7.32
N ILE A 76 -11.22 -10.07 6.35
CA ILE A 76 -12.49 -9.45 5.94
C ILE A 76 -13.65 -10.39 6.29
N PRO A 77 -14.20 -10.34 7.53
CA PRO A 77 -15.12 -11.37 8.05
C PRO A 77 -16.51 -11.41 7.40
N ASP A 78 -16.88 -10.32 6.72
CA ASP A 78 -18.13 -10.18 5.97
C ASP A 78 -18.12 -10.92 4.63
N LEU A 79 -16.96 -11.42 4.19
CA LEU A 79 -16.80 -12.22 2.97
C LEU A 79 -16.41 -13.67 3.29
N ASP A 80 -16.60 -14.55 2.30
CA ASP A 80 -16.09 -15.91 2.31
C ASP A 80 -14.90 -16.06 1.35
N CYS A 81 -14.25 -17.22 1.38
CA CYS A 81 -13.07 -17.48 0.55
C CYS A 81 -13.37 -17.53 -0.96
N GLU A 82 -14.62 -17.65 -1.41
CA GLU A 82 -14.97 -17.62 -2.84
C GLU A 82 -14.93 -16.20 -3.42
N ALA A 83 -14.84 -15.18 -2.56
CA ALA A 83 -14.51 -13.81 -2.97
C ALA A 83 -13.11 -13.72 -3.64
N ILE A 84 -12.22 -14.67 -3.36
CA ILE A 84 -10.93 -14.82 -4.03
C ILE A 84 -11.12 -15.62 -5.33
N ASP A 85 -10.66 -15.05 -6.44
CA ASP A 85 -10.61 -15.71 -7.72
C ASP A 85 -9.44 -16.68 -7.80
N PHE A 86 -9.69 -17.91 -7.34
CA PHE A 86 -8.70 -18.98 -7.34
C PHE A 86 -8.13 -19.28 -8.73
N ALA A 87 -8.92 -19.10 -9.80
CA ALA A 87 -8.44 -19.34 -11.17
C ALA A 87 -7.36 -18.32 -11.56
N ALA A 88 -7.60 -17.03 -11.28
CA ALA A 88 -6.63 -15.96 -11.51
C ALA A 88 -5.37 -16.15 -10.66
N ALA A 89 -5.52 -16.50 -9.38
CA ALA A 89 -4.38 -16.83 -8.52
C ALA A 89 -3.60 -18.03 -9.08
N SER A 90 -4.27 -19.12 -9.45
CA SER A 90 -3.62 -20.31 -10.02
C SER A 90 -2.84 -19.98 -11.30
N GLN A 91 -3.41 -19.17 -12.18
CA GLN A 91 -2.75 -18.73 -13.41
C GLN A 91 -1.51 -17.89 -13.12
N CYS A 92 -1.57 -16.97 -12.15
CA CYS A 92 -0.44 -16.13 -11.76
C CYS A 92 0.77 -16.93 -11.27
N PHE A 93 0.56 -18.09 -10.64
CA PHE A 93 1.62 -18.93 -10.10
C PHE A 93 1.99 -20.11 -11.01
N ALA A 94 1.34 -20.26 -12.17
CA ALA A 94 1.44 -21.45 -13.00
C ALA A 94 2.87 -21.77 -13.45
N GLU A 95 3.72 -20.77 -13.63
CA GLU A 95 5.12 -20.95 -14.02
C GLU A 95 6.00 -21.47 -12.87
N GLN A 96 5.64 -21.17 -11.62
CA GLN A 96 6.42 -21.53 -10.43
C GLN A 96 5.89 -22.80 -9.77
N ARG A 97 4.56 -22.97 -9.66
CA ARG A 97 3.91 -24.14 -9.05
C ARG A 97 2.43 -24.22 -9.35
N SER A 98 1.88 -25.44 -9.30
CA SER A 98 0.43 -25.64 -9.22
C SER A 98 -0.08 -25.27 -7.83
N LEU A 99 -1.05 -24.35 -7.77
CA LEU A 99 -1.70 -23.97 -6.52
C LEU A 99 -2.87 -24.91 -6.17
N ARG A 100 -3.02 -25.17 -4.88
CA ARG A 100 -4.19 -25.80 -4.26
C ARG A 100 -4.89 -24.78 -3.34
N ARG A 101 -6.18 -24.97 -3.08
CA ARG A 101 -6.95 -24.05 -2.22
C ARG A 101 -6.37 -23.90 -0.81
N GLN A 102 -5.76 -24.95 -0.27
CA GLN A 102 -5.06 -24.91 1.03
C GLN A 102 -3.83 -23.97 1.03
N ASP A 103 -3.23 -23.72 -0.13
CA ASP A 103 -2.03 -22.88 -0.24
C ASP A 103 -2.37 -21.39 -0.11
N LEU A 104 -3.65 -21.02 -0.26
CA LEU A 104 -4.12 -19.64 -0.11
C LEU A 104 -3.87 -19.08 1.31
N GLU A 105 -4.00 -19.94 2.33
CA GLU A 105 -3.75 -19.55 3.72
C GLU A 105 -2.24 -19.32 3.95
N ALA A 106 -1.39 -20.21 3.41
CA ALA A 106 0.07 -20.06 3.48
C ALA A 106 0.61 -18.86 2.66
N LEU A 107 -0.13 -18.44 1.63
CA LEU A 107 0.15 -17.24 0.84
C LEU A 107 -0.41 -15.95 1.46
N GLY A 108 -1.14 -16.05 2.59
CA GLY A 108 -1.77 -14.89 3.22
C GLY A 108 -2.93 -14.28 2.42
N LEU A 109 -3.47 -14.98 1.41
CA LEU A 109 -4.63 -14.52 0.62
C LEU A 109 -5.95 -14.73 1.37
N VAL A 110 -5.97 -15.69 2.29
CA VAL A 110 -7.06 -15.96 3.23
C VAL A 110 -6.49 -16.18 4.61
N SER A 111 -7.30 -15.98 5.64
CA SER A 111 -6.94 -16.25 7.03
C SER A 111 -8.12 -16.86 7.79
N ARG A 112 -7.84 -17.46 8.94
CA ARG A 112 -8.88 -17.97 9.84
C ARG A 112 -9.35 -16.88 10.78
N HIS A 113 -10.64 -16.58 10.74
CA HIS A 113 -11.31 -15.66 11.64
C HIS A 113 -12.54 -16.33 12.26
N GLN A 114 -12.53 -16.51 13.59
CA GLN A 114 -13.62 -17.14 14.35
C GLN A 114 -14.05 -18.51 13.79
N GLY A 115 -13.08 -19.35 13.40
CA GLY A 115 -13.34 -20.70 12.88
C GLY A 115 -13.79 -20.74 11.41
N ARG A 116 -13.88 -19.59 10.73
CA ARG A 116 -14.17 -19.50 9.29
C ARG A 116 -12.93 -19.08 8.52
N THR A 117 -12.76 -19.58 7.31
CA THR A 117 -11.76 -19.08 6.37
C THR A 117 -12.35 -17.90 5.61
N VAL A 118 -11.71 -16.74 5.74
CA VAL A 118 -12.15 -15.47 5.15
C VAL A 118 -11.00 -14.85 4.37
N PRO A 119 -11.26 -14.02 3.33
CA PRO A 119 -10.20 -13.35 2.59
C PRO A 119 -9.47 -12.36 3.49
N THR A 120 -8.20 -12.12 3.18
CA THR A 120 -7.47 -10.97 3.69
C THR A 120 -7.65 -9.77 2.77
N VAL A 121 -7.30 -8.58 3.24
CA VAL A 121 -7.27 -7.37 2.41
C VAL A 121 -6.35 -7.54 1.20
N GLY A 122 -5.14 -8.05 1.39
CA GLY A 122 -4.17 -8.32 0.34
C GLY A 122 -4.68 -9.37 -0.65
N GLY A 123 -5.33 -10.43 -0.14
CA GLY A 123 -6.00 -11.41 -0.98
C GLY A 123 -7.06 -10.79 -1.88
N LEU A 124 -7.92 -9.93 -1.31
CA LEU A 124 -8.96 -9.25 -2.07
C LEU A 124 -8.39 -8.22 -3.05
N LEU A 125 -7.32 -7.51 -2.71
CA LEU A 125 -6.65 -6.57 -3.61
C LEU A 125 -6.01 -7.29 -4.80
N LEU A 126 -5.33 -8.42 -4.57
CA LEU A 126 -4.62 -9.16 -5.60
C LEU A 126 -5.56 -9.97 -6.51
N PHE A 127 -6.55 -10.65 -5.92
CA PHE A 127 -7.37 -11.64 -6.63
C PHE A 127 -8.86 -11.57 -6.27
N GLY A 128 -9.35 -10.45 -5.71
CA GLY A 128 -10.76 -10.30 -5.36
C GLY A 128 -11.66 -10.08 -6.57
N ARG A 129 -12.71 -10.90 -6.72
CA ARG A 129 -13.68 -10.79 -7.83
C ARG A 129 -14.35 -9.42 -7.90
N GLU A 130 -14.66 -8.83 -6.74
CA GLU A 130 -15.30 -7.53 -6.62
C GLU A 130 -14.37 -6.48 -5.97
N ARG A 131 -13.05 -6.56 -6.20
CA ARG A 131 -12.08 -5.70 -5.49
C ARG A 131 -12.40 -4.22 -5.58
N LEU A 132 -12.84 -3.74 -6.76
CA LEU A 132 -13.10 -2.32 -7.01
C LEU A 132 -14.38 -1.82 -6.33
N SER A 133 -15.28 -2.72 -5.91
CA SER A 133 -16.44 -2.35 -5.10
C SER A 133 -15.99 -1.89 -3.70
N ARG A 134 -14.98 -2.56 -3.13
CA ARG A 134 -14.47 -2.26 -1.78
C ARG A 134 -13.28 -1.29 -1.79
N TYR A 135 -12.44 -1.37 -2.80
CA TYR A 135 -11.26 -0.53 -3.02
C TYR A 135 -11.34 0.15 -4.40
N PRO A 136 -12.14 1.24 -4.54
CA PRO A 136 -12.42 1.87 -5.83
C PRO A 136 -11.19 2.40 -6.56
N ASP A 137 -10.10 2.67 -5.83
CA ASP A 137 -8.85 3.21 -6.36
C ASP A 137 -7.76 2.14 -6.57
N ALA A 138 -8.10 0.85 -6.40
CA ALA A 138 -7.17 -0.28 -6.60
C ALA A 138 -6.97 -0.62 -8.10
N TRP A 139 -6.58 0.38 -8.89
CA TRP A 139 -6.31 0.28 -10.33
C TRP A 139 -5.22 1.26 -10.74
N ILE A 140 -4.67 1.08 -11.94
CA ILE A 140 -3.61 1.95 -12.48
C ILE A 140 -4.19 2.82 -13.59
N GLN A 141 -4.06 4.13 -13.46
CA GLN A 141 -4.35 5.10 -14.51
C GLN A 141 -3.07 5.41 -15.26
N ALA A 142 -3.00 5.07 -16.56
CA ALA A 142 -1.87 5.37 -17.41
C ALA A 142 -2.23 6.45 -18.44
N GLY A 143 -1.35 7.45 -18.61
CA GLY A 143 -1.55 8.55 -19.57
C GLY A 143 -0.25 8.99 -20.22
N ARG A 144 -0.31 9.28 -21.52
CA ARG A 144 0.77 9.90 -22.30
C ARG A 144 0.40 11.32 -22.63
N PHE A 145 1.26 12.28 -22.27
CA PHE A 145 1.07 13.69 -22.53
C PHE A 145 2.13 14.20 -23.50
N ALA A 146 1.75 14.93 -24.56
CA ALA A 146 2.74 15.57 -25.43
C ALA A 146 3.44 16.72 -24.68
N GLY A 147 4.77 16.83 -24.84
CA GLY A 147 5.55 17.82 -24.12
C GLY A 147 5.97 17.35 -22.71
N THR A 148 6.20 18.33 -21.82
CA THR A 148 6.74 18.13 -20.46
C THR A 148 5.72 18.41 -19.36
N ASP A 149 4.51 18.82 -19.74
CA ASP A 149 3.39 19.15 -18.87
C ASP A 149 2.16 18.26 -19.16
N ARG A 150 1.10 18.42 -18.36
CA ARG A 150 -0.13 17.62 -18.48
C ARG A 150 -1.20 18.31 -19.35
N THR A 151 -0.81 19.12 -20.33
CA THR A 151 -1.76 19.93 -21.11
C THR A 151 -2.41 19.15 -22.25
N GLU A 152 -1.65 18.33 -22.97
CA GLU A 152 -2.12 17.62 -24.17
C GLU A 152 -2.05 16.10 -23.97
N LEU A 153 -3.19 15.48 -23.66
CA LEU A 153 -3.30 14.02 -23.51
C LEU A 153 -3.37 13.35 -24.89
N VAL A 154 -2.39 12.50 -25.18
CA VAL A 154 -2.24 11.78 -26.46
C VAL A 154 -2.82 10.38 -26.40
N ASP A 155 -2.59 9.67 -25.30
CA ASP A 155 -3.07 8.30 -25.09
C ASP A 155 -3.40 8.09 -23.61
N ARG A 156 -4.36 7.22 -23.33
CA ARG A 156 -4.81 6.88 -21.98
C ARG A 156 -5.26 5.44 -21.90
N ALA A 157 -4.94 4.79 -20.78
CA ALA A 157 -5.49 3.50 -20.42
C ALA A 157 -5.86 3.47 -18.93
N ASP A 158 -7.06 2.98 -18.64
CA ASP A 158 -7.51 2.70 -17.28
C ASP A 158 -7.37 1.19 -17.05
N LEU A 159 -6.37 0.78 -16.26
CA LEU A 159 -5.97 -0.62 -16.09
C LEU A 159 -6.62 -1.19 -14.83
N THR A 160 -7.79 -1.78 -15.01
CA THR A 160 -8.67 -2.27 -13.93
C THR A 160 -8.61 -3.79 -13.73
N ASP A 161 -7.75 -4.51 -14.44
CA ASP A 161 -7.46 -5.92 -14.17
C ASP A 161 -6.75 -6.13 -12.83
N TYR A 162 -6.57 -7.39 -12.41
CA TYR A 162 -5.82 -7.72 -11.20
C TYR A 162 -4.42 -7.06 -11.20
N PRO A 163 -3.90 -6.62 -10.03
CA PRO A 163 -2.64 -5.88 -9.94
C PRO A 163 -1.46 -6.46 -10.73
N VAL A 164 -1.31 -7.79 -10.75
CA VAL A 164 -0.23 -8.46 -11.49
C VAL A 164 -0.39 -8.26 -13.00
N THR A 165 -1.60 -8.46 -13.53
CA THR A 165 -1.89 -8.24 -14.95
C THR A 165 -1.84 -6.75 -15.30
N ALA A 166 -2.39 -5.89 -14.45
CA ALA A 166 -2.38 -4.45 -14.64
C ALA A 166 -0.94 -3.89 -14.68
N LEU A 167 -0.03 -4.44 -13.88
CA LEU A 167 1.41 -4.13 -13.92
C LEU A 167 2.00 -4.43 -15.30
N GLU A 168 1.74 -5.60 -15.87
CA GLU A 168 2.23 -5.98 -17.20
C GLU A 168 1.63 -5.11 -18.32
N GLN A 169 0.35 -4.77 -18.19
CA GLN A 169 -0.33 -3.83 -19.10
C GLN A 169 0.28 -2.43 -19.01
N ALA A 170 0.62 -1.95 -17.80
CA ALA A 170 1.25 -0.65 -17.58
C ALA A 170 2.65 -0.59 -18.21
N VAL A 171 3.47 -1.64 -18.02
CA VAL A 171 4.78 -1.75 -18.67
C VAL A 171 4.62 -1.72 -20.20
N SER A 172 3.69 -2.51 -20.73
CA SER A 172 3.39 -2.55 -22.17
C SER A 172 2.89 -1.19 -22.70
N PHE A 173 2.09 -0.47 -21.92
CA PHE A 173 1.61 0.87 -22.26
C PHE A 173 2.77 1.86 -22.37
N VAL A 174 3.70 1.85 -21.41
CA VAL A 174 4.89 2.70 -21.44
C VAL A 174 5.79 2.35 -22.62
N GLU A 175 6.04 1.07 -22.89
CA GLU A 175 6.87 0.66 -24.02
C GLU A 175 6.28 1.10 -25.36
N ARG A 176 4.96 0.97 -25.56
CA ARG A 176 4.30 1.41 -26.80
C ARG A 176 4.38 2.92 -26.97
N ASN A 177 4.10 3.68 -25.92
CA ASN A 177 4.04 5.15 -25.98
C ASN A 177 5.42 5.82 -26.02
N THR A 178 6.45 5.18 -25.47
CA THR A 178 7.85 5.64 -25.62
C THR A 178 8.40 5.34 -27.02
N ARG A 179 8.03 4.20 -27.63
CA ARG A 179 8.38 3.89 -29.03
C ARG A 179 7.68 4.82 -30.03
N LEU A 180 6.42 5.19 -29.79
CA LEU A 180 5.64 6.10 -30.66
C LEU A 180 6.19 7.53 -30.66
N GLY A 181 6.68 8.04 -29.52
CA GLY A 181 7.36 9.34 -29.44
C GLY A 181 8.60 9.42 -30.34
N MET A 182 9.27 8.30 -30.61
CA MET A 182 10.44 8.24 -31.49
C MET A 182 10.12 8.38 -32.99
N SER A 183 8.85 8.21 -33.41
CA SER A 183 8.48 8.23 -34.83
C SER A 183 8.11 9.62 -35.37
N ILE A 184 7.88 10.62 -34.51
CA ILE A 184 7.31 11.93 -34.89
C ILE A 184 8.36 13.05 -34.95
N GLY A 185 9.53 12.89 -34.31
CA GLY A 185 10.57 13.91 -34.19
C GLY A 185 11.63 13.91 -35.31
N ARG A 186 11.79 15.02 -36.02
CA ARG A 186 12.88 15.25 -36.99
C ARG A 186 14.27 15.23 -36.32
N LEU A 187 15.17 14.45 -36.93
CA LEU A 187 16.63 14.66 -37.09
C LEU A 187 17.64 14.65 -35.92
N GLN A 188 17.31 14.33 -34.66
CA GLN A 188 18.36 13.92 -33.71
C GLN A 188 17.94 12.68 -32.90
N ARG A 189 18.33 11.53 -33.47
CA ARG A 189 18.26 10.21 -32.85
C ARG A 189 19.10 10.18 -31.56
N ARG A 190 18.47 9.85 -30.45
CA ARG A 190 19.12 9.15 -29.34
C ARG A 190 18.33 7.88 -29.06
N ASP A 191 18.89 6.74 -29.45
CA ASP A 191 18.46 5.40 -29.05
C ASP A 191 18.77 5.18 -27.56
N VAL A 192 18.11 5.94 -26.68
CA VAL A 192 18.12 5.66 -25.25
C VAL A 192 16.75 5.05 -24.94
N PRO A 193 16.66 3.79 -24.46
CA PRO A 193 15.39 3.28 -23.96
C PRO A 193 14.92 4.21 -22.85
N ALA A 194 13.79 4.90 -23.06
CA ALA A 194 13.37 6.02 -22.23
C ALA A 194 13.21 5.64 -20.74
N VAL A 195 12.97 4.36 -20.43
CA VAL A 195 13.13 3.76 -19.09
C VAL A 195 13.45 2.26 -19.25
N PRO A 196 14.43 1.68 -18.53
CA PRO A 196 14.64 0.23 -18.53
C PRO A 196 13.40 -0.51 -18.00
N PRO A 197 12.88 -1.55 -18.68
CA PRO A 197 11.67 -2.25 -18.25
C PRO A 197 11.74 -2.78 -16.81
N ALA A 198 12.92 -3.24 -16.37
CA ALA A 198 13.14 -3.68 -14.99
C ALA A 198 12.96 -2.55 -13.96
N ALA A 199 13.46 -1.35 -14.26
CA ALA A 199 13.31 -0.19 -13.38
C ALA A 199 11.86 0.28 -13.30
N LEU A 200 11.15 0.27 -14.43
CA LEU A 200 9.71 0.58 -14.47
C LEU A 200 8.90 -0.44 -13.68
N ARG A 201 9.18 -1.73 -13.85
CA ARG A 201 8.51 -2.80 -13.10
C ARG A 201 8.70 -2.62 -11.60
N GLU A 202 9.92 -2.36 -11.16
CA GLU A 202 10.23 -2.11 -9.75
C GLU A 202 9.51 -0.88 -9.20
N ALA A 203 9.50 0.23 -9.94
CA ALA A 203 8.77 1.43 -9.54
C ALA A 203 7.27 1.20 -9.38
N LEU A 204 6.65 0.49 -10.34
CA LEU A 204 5.23 0.14 -10.30
C LEU A 204 4.90 -0.86 -9.20
N VAL A 205 5.76 -1.86 -8.95
CA VAL A 205 5.60 -2.80 -7.83
C VAL A 205 5.66 -2.04 -6.50
N ASN A 206 6.63 -1.14 -6.33
CA ASN A 206 6.73 -0.33 -5.13
C ASN A 206 5.50 0.57 -4.94
N ALA A 207 4.99 1.17 -6.01
CA ALA A 207 3.74 1.93 -5.96
C ALA A 207 2.54 1.07 -5.56
N LEU A 208 2.41 -0.14 -6.12
CA LEU A 208 1.33 -1.09 -5.79
C LEU A 208 1.40 -1.59 -4.35
N VAL A 209 2.60 -1.90 -3.84
CA VAL A 209 2.79 -2.45 -2.50
C VAL A 209 2.62 -1.37 -1.43
N HIS A 210 3.02 -0.14 -1.71
CA HIS A 210 2.98 0.97 -0.73
C HIS A 210 1.77 1.90 -0.90
N ALA A 211 0.88 1.62 -1.85
CA ALA A 211 -0.35 2.40 -2.03
C ALA A 211 -1.26 2.29 -0.80
N ASP A 212 -1.78 3.44 -0.37
CA ASP A 212 -2.80 3.50 0.67
C ASP A 212 -4.18 3.27 0.05
N TYR A 213 -4.55 2.00 -0.13
CA TYR A 213 -5.86 1.61 -0.68
C TYR A 213 -7.05 1.95 0.24
N ALA A 214 -6.81 2.41 1.47
CA ALA A 214 -7.89 2.90 2.34
C ALA A 214 -8.32 4.34 1.98
N GLN A 215 -7.44 5.11 1.30
CA GLN A 215 -7.77 6.44 0.80
C GLN A 215 -8.55 6.37 -0.51
N ARG A 216 -9.53 7.27 -0.66
CA ARG A 216 -10.35 7.39 -1.86
C ARG A 216 -9.86 8.52 -2.77
N GLY A 217 -9.95 8.34 -4.09
CA GLY A 217 -9.69 9.34 -5.12
C GLY A 217 -8.25 9.44 -5.60
N ALA A 218 -7.40 8.47 -5.24
CA ALA A 218 -5.99 8.45 -5.59
C ALA A 218 -5.57 7.07 -6.12
N PRO A 219 -5.99 6.69 -7.35
CA PRO A 219 -5.44 5.52 -8.00
C PRO A 219 -3.95 5.73 -8.30
N ILE A 220 -3.24 4.64 -8.56
CA ILE A 220 -1.84 4.72 -8.99
C ILE A 220 -1.79 5.36 -10.37
N ARG A 221 -0.93 6.35 -10.58
CA ARG A 221 -0.89 7.13 -11.82
C ARG A 221 0.44 7.00 -12.52
N VAL A 222 0.42 6.47 -13.73
CA VAL A 222 1.58 6.44 -14.61
C VAL A 222 1.42 7.54 -15.65
N ALA A 223 2.33 8.51 -15.65
CA ALA A 223 2.32 9.61 -16.60
C ALA A 223 3.61 9.59 -17.44
N ILE A 224 3.45 9.56 -18.77
CA ILE A 224 4.55 9.56 -19.73
C ILE A 224 4.63 10.95 -20.36
N PHE A 225 5.81 11.57 -20.28
CA PHE A 225 6.15 12.84 -20.91
C PHE A 225 7.26 12.62 -21.93
N ASP A 226 7.60 13.67 -22.67
CA ASP A 226 8.68 13.61 -23.68
C ASP A 226 10.06 13.36 -23.06
N ASP A 227 10.25 13.74 -21.80
CA ASP A 227 11.54 13.69 -21.11
C ASP A 227 11.62 12.70 -19.93
N ARG A 228 10.48 12.18 -19.46
CA ARG A 228 10.41 11.31 -18.27
C ARG A 228 9.14 10.46 -18.19
N VAL A 229 9.16 9.49 -17.29
CA VAL A 229 7.99 8.76 -16.82
C VAL A 229 7.83 9.00 -15.32
N GLU A 230 6.63 9.33 -14.88
CA GLU A 230 6.25 9.47 -13.47
C GLU A 230 5.32 8.31 -13.09
N VAL A 231 5.48 7.81 -11.86
CA VAL A 231 4.64 6.79 -11.21
C VAL A 231 4.22 7.32 -9.83
#